data_AF-A0A2H0BKR4-F1
#
_entry.id   AF-A0A2H0BKR4-F1
#
_cell.length_a   1.000
_cell.length_b   1.000
_cell.length_c   1.000
_cell.angle_alpha   90.00
_cell.angle_beta   90.00
_cell.angle_gamma   90.00
#
_symmetry.space_group_name_H-M   'P 1'
#
loop_
_entity.id
_entity.type
_entity.pdbx_description
1 polymer ?
#
loop_
_entity_poly.entity_id
_entity_poly.type
_entity_poly.pdbx_seq_one_letter_code
_entity_poly.pdbx_strand_id
1 'polypeptide(L)' 'MIRDQITKALNQALLSAKLPSEAFTLEHPADLSVGDYATNIALILAKKH' A
#
# COMPACT_ATOMS: atom_id res chain seq x y z
N MET A 1 -11.57 -8.15 -7.66
CA MET A 1 -12.01 -8.27 -6.24
C MET A 1 -11.67 -6.96 -5.52
N ILE A 2 -12.20 -6.66 -4.32
CA ILE A 2 -11.95 -5.36 -3.63
C ILE A 2 -10.45 -5.12 -3.41
N ARG A 3 -9.71 -6.17 -3.05
CA ARG A 3 -8.25 -6.17 -2.89
C ARG A 3 -7.53 -5.64 -4.14
N ASP A 4 -7.92 -6.10 -5.33
CA ASP A 4 -7.31 -5.66 -6.60
C ASP A 4 -7.59 -4.18 -6.89
N GLN A 5 -8.78 -3.70 -6.50
CA GLN A 5 -9.15 -2.29 -6.66
C GLN A 5 -8.31 -1.40 -5.75
N ILE A 6 -8.12 -1.79 -4.48
CA ILE A 6 -7.26 -1.08 -3.53
C ILE A 6 -5.82 -1.06 -4.06
N THR A 7 -5.28 -2.20 -4.48
CA THR A 7 -3.93 -2.27 -5.06
C THR A 7 -3.78 -1.35 -6.29
N LYS A 8 -4.77 -1.33 -7.18
CA LYS A 8 -4.76 -0.45 -8.36
C LYS A 8 -4.77 1.03 -7.96
N ALA A 9 -5.61 1.41 -7.00
CA ALA A 9 -5.70 2.78 -6.50
C ALA A 9 -4.39 3.23 -5.83
N LEU A 10 -3.78 2.37 -5.01
CA LEU A 10 -2.48 2.65 -4.38
C LEU A 10 -1.38 2.88 -5.40
N ASN A 11 -1.29 2.04 -6.44
CA ASN A 11 -0.31 2.23 -7.52
C ASN A 11 -0.52 3.56 -8.27
N GLN A 12 -1.77 3.95 -8.54
CA GLN A 12 -2.08 5.24 -9.17
C GLN A 12 -1.70 6.42 -8.27
N ALA A 13 -1.91 6.31 -6.96
CA ALA A 13 -1.52 7.33 -5.99
C ALA A 13 0.01 7.48 -5.92
N LEU A 14 0.76 6.38 -5.88
CA LEU A 14 2.23 6.38 -5.89
C LEU A 14 2.78 7.04 -7.16
N LEU A 15 2.24 6.69 -8.33
CA LEU A 15 2.63 7.29 -9.60
C LEU A 15 2.36 8.81 -9.61
N SER A 16 1.19 9.23 -9.11
CA SER A 16 0.80 10.65 -9.03
C SER A 16 1.71 11.43 -8.08
N ALA A 17 2.19 10.78 -7.01
CA ALA A 17 3.15 11.32 -6.06
C ALA A 17 4.61 11.29 -6.58
N LYS A 18 4.86 10.77 -7.79
CA LYS A 18 6.19 10.53 -8.36
C LYS A 18 7.08 9.64 -7.47
N LEU A 19 6.45 8.74 -6.71
CA LEU A 19 7.12 7.76 -5.88
C LEU A 19 7.33 6.46 -6.66
N PRO A 20 8.40 5.71 -6.37
CA PRO A 20 8.65 4.45 -7.04
C PRO A 20 7.51 3.46 -6.79
N SER A 21 7.02 2.84 -7.86
CA SER A 21 6.02 1.78 -7.81
C SER A 21 6.71 0.46 -7.49
N GLU A 22 6.87 0.16 -6.20
CA GLU A 22 7.50 -1.06 -5.73
C GLU A 22 6.48 -2.12 -5.28
N ALA A 23 6.93 -3.36 -5.18
CA ALA A 23 6.13 -4.44 -4.63
C ALA A 23 5.86 -4.18 -3.14
N PHE A 24 4.62 -3.81 -2.82
CA PHE A 24 4.12 -3.69 -1.44
C PHE A 24 3.17 -4.84 -1.10
N THR A 25 2.98 -5.05 0.21
CA THR A 25 1.98 -5.98 0.72
C THR A 25 0.66 -5.26 0.99
N LEU A 26 -0.44 -5.95 0.77
CA LEU A 26 -1.76 -5.56 1.25
C LEU A 26 -2.28 -6.72 2.08
N GLU A 27 -2.59 -6.51 3.35
CA GLU A 27 -2.92 -7.60 4.28
C GLU A 27 -4.05 -7.21 5.22
N HIS A 28 -4.68 -8.21 5.83
CA HIS A 28 -5.61 -7.95 6.92
C HIS A 28 -4.80 -7.68 8.20
N PRO A 29 -5.03 -6.55 8.88
CA PRO A 29 -4.30 -6.24 10.09
C PRO A 29 -4.69 -7.21 11.21
N ALA A 30 -3.74 -7.48 12.10
CA ALA A 30 -3.98 -8.30 13.29
C ALA A 30 -4.93 -7.61 14.28
N ASP A 31 -4.85 -6.28 14.38
CA ASP A 31 -5.78 -5.46 15.14
C ASP A 31 -6.86 -4.92 14.19
N LEU A 32 -8.09 -5.44 14.29
CA LEU A 32 -9.20 -5.04 13.43
C LEU A 32 -9.67 -3.60 13.68
N SER A 33 -9.25 -2.96 14.78
CA SER A 33 -9.58 -1.55 15.06
C SER A 33 -8.84 -0.59 14.12
N VAL A 34 -7.78 -1.05 13.44
CA VAL A 34 -6.99 -0.22 12.51
C VAL A 34 -7.51 -0.25 11.07
N GLY A 35 -8.60 -0.99 10.82
CA GLY A 35 -9.30 -1.06 9.53
C GLY A 35 -9.25 -2.45 8.89
N ASP A 36 -9.82 -2.56 7.69
CA ASP A 36 -9.92 -3.84 6.98
C ASP A 36 -8.61 -4.26 6.29
N TYR A 37 -7.80 -3.30 5.88
CA TYR A 37 -6.56 -3.54 5.13
C TYR A 37 -5.42 -2.65 5.62
N ALA A 38 -4.23 -3.22 5.69
CA ALA A 38 -2.97 -2.54 5.98
C ALA A 38 -1.94 -2.78 4.87
N THR A 39 -0.97 -1.86 4.73
CA THR A 39 0.10 -1.96 3.73
C THR A 39 1.43 -1.44 4.25
N ASN A 40 2.53 -2.02 3.78
CA ASN A 40 3.89 -1.66 4.18
C ASN A 40 4.59 -0.62 3.26
N ILE A 41 3.84 0.07 2.38
CA ILE A 41 4.38 1.05 1.42
C ILE A 41 5.32 2.06 2.08
N ALA A 42 4.91 2.66 3.21
CA ALA A 42 5.70 3.68 3.88
C ALA A 42 7.09 3.19 4.29
N LEU A 43 7.18 1.95 4.78
CA LEU A 43 8.44 1.32 5.17
C LEU A 43 9.34 1.05 3.95
N ILE A 44 8.76 0.58 2.84
CA ILE A 44 9.51 0.30 1.61
C ILE A 44 10.12 1.59 1.06
N LEU A 45 9.32 2.65 0.97
CA LEU A 45 9.77 3.94 0.48
C LEU A 45 10.87 4.54 1.36
N ALA A 46 10.71 4.45 2.68
CA ALA A 46 11.69 4.98 3.64
C ALA A 46 13.06 4.27 3.57
N LYS A 47 13.12 2.99 3.18
CA LYS A 47 14.39 2.26 3.06
C LYS A 47 15.26 2.71 1.88
N LYS A 48 14.71 3.43 0.91
CA LYS A 48 15.40 3.83 -0.32
C LYS A 48 15.78 5.31 -0.36
N HIS A 49 15.39 6.07 0.65
CA HIS A 49 15.77 7.47 0.85
C HIS A 49 16.70 7.58 2.06
#